data_AF-A0A2V5S2E1-F1
#
_entry.id   AF-A0A2V5S2E1-F1
#
_cell.length_a   1.000
_cell.length_b   1.000
_cell.length_c   1.000
_cell.angle_alpha   90.00
_cell.angle_beta   90.00
_cell.angle_gamma   90.00
#
_symmetry.space_group_name_H-M   'P 1'
#
loop_
_entity.id
_entity.type
_entity.pdbx_description
1 polymer ?
#
loop_
_entity_poly.entity_id
_entity_poly.type
_entity_poly.pdbx_seq_one_letter_code
_entity_poly.pdbx_strand_id
1 'polypeptide(L)'
;MANFVYEVLLTEAPLEAPPQNHHGDGGATVDFWGVVRRLEDGREIEGIDYEAHRDMAEHQLQQIAEHAAEKFRLQPLIIHHRIGFIAVGEPSLFL
;
A
#
# COMPACT_ATOMS: atom_id res chain seq x y z
N MET A 1 17.42 -11.94 16.18
CA MET A 1 16.20 -12.00 15.35
C MET A 1 15.92 -10.57 14.97
N ALA A 2 16.11 -10.21 13.70
CA ALA A 2 15.98 -8.81 13.25
C ALA A 2 14.50 -8.40 13.35
N ASN A 3 14.22 -7.33 14.07
CA ASN A 3 12.90 -6.70 14.13
C ASN A 3 12.61 -6.13 12.74
N PHE A 4 11.90 -6.87 11.89
CA PHE A 4 11.36 -6.33 10.66
C PHE A 4 10.19 -5.42 11.04
N VAL A 5 10.36 -4.11 10.85
CA VAL A 5 9.32 -3.13 11.10
C VAL A 5 8.65 -2.86 9.76
N TYR A 6 7.68 -3.69 9.40
CA TYR A 6 6.76 -3.37 8.32
C TYR A 6 5.50 -2.72 8.90
N GLU A 7 4.87 -1.85 8.12
CA GLU A 7 3.61 -1.19 8.48
C GLU A 7 2.55 -1.60 7.48
N VAL A 8 1.40 -2.04 7.97
CA VAL A 8 0.21 -2.33 7.15
C VAL A 8 -0.93 -1.48 7.67
N LEU A 9 -1.59 -0.74 6.78
CA LEU A 9 -2.76 0.07 7.08
C LEU A 9 -3.86 -0.20 6.05
N LEU A 10 -5.05 -0.56 6.54
CA LEU A 10 -6.27 -0.61 5.75
C LEU A 10 -7.23 0.47 6.22
N THR A 11 -7.48 1.48 5.39
CA THR A 11 -8.19 2.70 5.79
C THR A 11 -9.29 3.09 4.80
N GLU A 12 -10.26 3.90 5.23
CA GLU A 12 -11.20 4.56 4.31
C GLU A 12 -10.76 6.00 3.96
N ALA A 13 -9.81 6.54 4.74
CA ALA A 13 -9.28 7.87 4.52
C ALA A 13 -8.38 7.94 3.28
N PRO A 14 -8.26 9.11 2.63
CA PRO A 14 -7.26 9.34 1.58
C PRO A 14 -5.86 8.94 2.04
N LEU A 15 -5.08 8.35 1.13
CA LEU A 15 -3.70 7.97 1.42
C LEU A 15 -2.79 9.18 1.30
N GLU A 16 -1.88 9.31 2.26
CA GLU A 16 -0.79 10.29 2.23
C GLU A 16 0.54 9.55 2.13
N ALA A 17 1.54 10.20 1.54
CA ALA A 17 2.88 9.65 1.53
C ALA A 17 3.38 9.56 2.98
N PRO A 18 3.84 8.38 3.45
CA PRO A 18 4.42 8.29 4.77
C PRO A 18 5.68 9.16 4.86
N PRO A 19 6.05 9.61 6.07
CA PRO A 19 7.26 10.40 6.26
C PRO A 19 8.49 9.62 5.80
N GLN A 20 9.33 10.26 4.97
CA GLN A 20 10.56 9.65 4.48
C GLN A 20 11.63 9.61 5.58
N ASN A 21 11.70 8.49 6.28
CA ASN A 21 12.70 8.24 7.32
C ASN A 21 13.89 7.46 6.76
N HIS A 22 14.89 8.18 6.27
CA HIS A 22 16.14 7.58 5.83
C HIS A 22 17.01 7.24 7.06
N HIS A 23 16.94 6.00 7.53
CA HIS A 23 17.73 5.52 8.69
C HIS A 23 19.24 5.40 8.42
N GLY A 24 19.70 5.76 7.21
CA GLY A 24 21.11 5.68 6.81
C GLY A 24 21.59 4.27 6.43
N ASP A 25 20.79 3.25 6.73
CA ASP A 25 21.09 1.86 6.42
C ASP A 25 20.74 1.50 4.95
N GLY A 26 19.93 2.32 4.28
CA GLY A 26 19.43 2.09 2.93
C GLY A 26 19.96 3.12 1.93
N GLY A 27 20.34 2.67 0.73
CA GLY A 27 20.84 3.54 -0.34
C GLY A 27 19.79 4.02 -1.34
N ALA A 28 18.56 3.50 -1.25
CA ALA A 28 17.45 3.84 -2.14
C ALA A 28 16.10 3.51 -1.50
N THR A 29 15.06 4.23 -1.92
CA THR A 29 13.65 3.97 -1.63
C THR A 29 12.90 3.85 -2.96
N VAL A 30 11.88 3.00 -3.01
CA VAL A 30 11.00 2.85 -4.17
C VAL A 30 9.57 2.99 -3.67
N ASP A 31 8.88 4.00 -4.17
CA ASP A 31 7.47 4.24 -3.88
C ASP A 31 6.63 3.78 -5.08
N PHE A 32 5.56 3.03 -4.82
CA PHE A 32 4.55 2.65 -5.78
C PHE A 32 3.18 3.19 -5.36
N TRP A 33 2.55 3.90 -6.30
CA TRP A 33 1.21 4.43 -6.13
C TRP A 33 0.23 3.74 -7.10
N GLY A 34 -0.70 2.98 -6.54
CA GLY A 34 -1.86 2.48 -7.28
C GLY A 34 -2.91 3.58 -7.36
N VAL A 35 -3.09 4.18 -8.54
CA VAL A 35 -4.03 5.29 -8.76
C VAL A 35 -5.19 4.85 -9.63
N VAL A 36 -6.42 5.21 -9.23
CA VAL A 36 -7.63 4.89 -10.00
C VAL A 36 -7.58 5.61 -11.35
N ARG A 37 -7.66 4.83 -12.44
CA ARG A 37 -7.62 5.33 -13.81
C ARG A 37 -9.02 5.73 -14.28
N ARG A 38 -9.08 6.68 -15.22
CA ARG A 38 -10.35 7.14 -15.82
C ARG A 38 -11.08 6.08 -16.65
N LEU A 39 -10.35 5.11 -17.20
CA LEU A 39 -10.88 4.10 -18.11
C LEU A 39 -10.77 2.69 -17.53
N GLU A 40 -11.88 1.98 -17.52
CA GLU A 40 -11.99 0.56 -17.20
C GLU A 40 -12.80 -0.14 -18.29
N ASP A 41 -12.23 -1.18 -18.89
CA ASP A 41 -12.81 -1.90 -20.03
C ASP A 41 -13.33 -1.00 -21.17
N GLY A 42 -12.60 0.09 -21.43
CA GLY A 42 -12.92 1.07 -22.47
C GLY A 42 -14.07 2.03 -22.13
N ARG A 43 -14.56 2.02 -20.89
CA ARG A 43 -15.61 2.93 -20.40
C ARG A 43 -15.03 3.93 -19.41
N GLU A 44 -15.56 5.15 -19.41
CA GLU A 44 -15.26 6.12 -18.38
C GLU A 44 -15.96 5.75 -17.07
N ILE A 45 -15.23 5.83 -15.97
CA ILE A 45 -15.73 5.60 -14.61
C ILE A 45 -15.48 6.84 -13.76
N GLU A 46 -16.26 7.01 -12.70
CA GLU A 46 -16.04 8.08 -11.71
C GLU A 46 -15.06 7.66 -10.61
N GLY A 47 -14.94 6.35 -10.38
CA GLY A 47 -14.10 5.77 -9.35
C GLY A 47 -14.30 4.26 -9.24
N ILE A 48 -13.63 3.64 -8.28
CA ILE A 48 -13.76 2.22 -7.94
C ILE A 48 -14.17 2.12 -6.47
N ASP A 49 -15.13 1.24 -6.18
CA ASP A 49 -15.50 0.88 -4.81
C ASP A 49 -14.72 -0.36 -4.38
N TYR A 50 -13.87 -0.21 -3.36
CA TYR A 50 -13.00 -1.27 -2.85
C TYR A 50 -13.57 -1.84 -1.56
N GLU A 51 -13.86 -3.14 -1.53
CA GLU A 51 -14.30 -3.84 -0.33
C GLU A 51 -13.24 -4.83 0.16
N ALA A 52 -13.21 -5.07 1.47
CA ALA A 52 -12.31 -6.05 2.06
C ALA A 52 -12.91 -6.69 3.31
N HIS A 53 -12.68 -7.99 3.47
CA HIS A 53 -12.75 -8.62 4.80
C HIS A 53 -11.53 -8.16 5.60
N ARG A 54 -11.68 -7.06 6.34
CA ARG A 54 -10.58 -6.30 6.96
C ARG A 54 -9.53 -7.19 7.65
N ASP A 55 -9.94 -8.03 8.59
CA ASP A 55 -9.00 -8.89 9.35
C ASP A 55 -8.19 -9.84 8.46
N MET A 56 -8.81 -10.40 7.42
CA MET A 56 -8.15 -11.30 6.49
C MET A 56 -7.20 -10.52 5.58
N ALA A 57 -7.65 -9.38 5.06
CA ALA A 57 -6.84 -8.53 4.19
C ALA A 57 -5.58 -8.03 4.92
N GLU A 58 -5.73 -7.51 6.13
CA GLU A 58 -4.59 -7.10 6.97
C GLU A 58 -3.63 -8.28 7.21
N HIS A 59 -4.15 -9.44 7.60
CA HIS A 59 -3.34 -10.63 7.82
C HIS A 59 -2.56 -11.06 6.57
N GLN A 60 -3.20 -11.06 5.39
CA GLN A 60 -2.53 -11.41 4.13
C GLN A 60 -1.47 -10.38 3.72
N LEU A 61 -1.75 -9.08 3.90
CA LEU A 61 -0.78 -8.03 3.60
C LEU A 61 0.44 -8.09 4.54
N GLN A 62 0.23 -8.42 5.82
CA GLN A 62 1.32 -8.66 6.77
C GLN A 62 2.20 -9.84 6.33
N GLN A 63 1.60 -10.95 5.92
CA GLN A 63 2.35 -12.10 5.40
C GLN A 63 3.16 -11.77 4.14
N ILE A 64 2.58 -10.99 3.23
CA ILE A 64 3.29 -10.50 2.03
C ILE A 64 4.47 -9.61 2.43
N ALA A 65 4.25 -8.69 3.38
CA ALA A 65 5.28 -7.79 3.85
C ALA A 65 6.46 -8.53 4.51
N GLU A 66 6.17 -9.48 5.39
CA GLU A 66 7.15 -10.36 6.01
C GLU A 66 7.97 -11.11 4.96
N HIS A 67 7.28 -11.78 4.03
CA HIS A 67 7.95 -12.57 3.01
C HIS A 67 8.82 -11.71 2.09
N ALA A 68 8.35 -10.52 1.70
CA ALA A 68 9.12 -9.59 0.89
C ALA A 68 10.35 -9.05 1.66
N ALA A 69 10.16 -8.67 2.92
CA ALA A 69 11.24 -8.18 3.78
C ALA A 69 12.34 -9.24 3.95
N GLU A 70 11.97 -10.49 4.20
CA GLU A 70 12.93 -11.60 4.30
C GLU A 70 13.62 -11.90 2.97
N LYS A 71 12.84 -12.06 1.90
CA LYS A 71 13.33 -12.48 0.58
C LYS A 71 14.28 -11.46 -0.03
N PHE A 72 13.95 -10.18 0.08
CA PHE A 72 14.72 -9.10 -0.54
C PHE A 72 15.63 -8.36 0.43
N ARG A 73 15.59 -8.72 1.73
CA ARG A 73 16.34 -8.05 2.81
C ARG A 73 16.03 -6.56 2.87
N LEU A 74 14.74 -6.23 2.79
CA LEU A 74 14.25 -4.86 2.88
C LEU A 74 14.35 -4.35 4.32
N GLN A 75 14.37 -3.03 4.47
CA GLN A 75 14.35 -2.34 5.76
C GLN A 75 12.89 -1.99 6.10
N PRO A 76 12.44 -0.73 6.36
CA PRO A 76 11.01 -0.54 6.54
C PRO A 76 10.29 -0.78 5.21
N LEU A 77 9.19 -1.53 5.28
CA LEU A 77 8.25 -1.74 4.19
C LEU A 77 6.90 -1.22 4.64
N ILE A 78 6.27 -0.37 3.84
CA ILE A 78 4.99 0.24 4.19
C ILE A 78 3.96 -0.22 3.15
N ILE A 79 2.80 -0.67 3.59
CA ILE A 79 1.69 -1.04 2.72
C ILE A 79 0.44 -0.34 3.24
N HIS A 80 -0.04 0.66 2.52
CA HIS A 80 -1.31 1.31 2.85
C HIS A 80 -2.31 1.06 1.74
N HIS A 81 -3.46 0.50 2.07
CA HIS A 81 -4.54 0.29 1.12
C HIS A 81 -5.78 1.04 1.58
N ARG A 82 -6.40 1.77 0.66
CA ARG A 82 -7.67 2.45 0.88
C ARG A 82 -8.84 1.58 0.41
N ILE A 83 -9.91 1.55 1.19
CA ILE A 83 -11.17 0.89 0.88
C ILE A 83 -12.33 1.90 0.90
N GLY A 84 -13.49 1.48 0.38
CA GLY A 84 -14.60 2.35 0.02
C GLY A 84 -14.46 2.95 -1.39
N PHE A 85 -15.27 3.95 -1.69
CA PHE A 85 -15.24 4.63 -2.98
C PHE A 85 -14.02 5.54 -3.13
N ILE A 86 -13.26 5.33 -4.21
CA ILE A 86 -12.05 6.07 -4.55
C ILE A 86 -12.21 6.66 -5.94
N ALA A 87 -12.17 7.99 -6.03
CA ALA A 87 -12.39 8.70 -7.28
C ALA A 87 -11.20 8.53 -8.25
N VAL A 88 -11.47 8.70 -9.54
CA VAL A 88 -10.42 8.77 -10.58
C VAL A 88 -9.35 9.80 -10.21
N GLY A 89 -8.08 9.38 -10.30
CA GLY A 89 -6.92 10.21 -9.96
C GLY A 89 -6.49 10.13 -8.50
N GLU A 90 -7.27 9.46 -7.64
CA GLU A 90 -6.89 9.24 -6.24
C GLU A 90 -6.19 7.88 -6.05
N PRO A 91 -5.27 7.80 -5.06
CA PRO A 91 -4.57 6.56 -4.76
C PRO A 91 -5.44 5.60 -3.96
N SER A 92 -5.46 4.33 -4.39
CA SER A 92 -6.02 3.19 -3.66
C SER A 92 -4.96 2.36 -2.93
N LEU A 93 -3.70 2.46 -3.34
CA LEU A 93 -2.59 1.69 -2.78
C LEU A 93 -1.31 2.53 -2.73
N PHE A 94 -0.58 2.45 -1.63
CA PHE A 94 0.79 2.90 -1.46
C PHE A 94 1.67 1.74 -0.98
N LEU A 95 2.85 1.58 -1.59
CA LEU A 95 3.89 0.60 -1.25
C LEU A 95 5.28 1.24 -1.33
#